data_AF-A0A836C8F8-F1
#
_entry.id   AF-A0A836C8F8-F1
#
_cell.length_a   1.000
_cell.length_b   1.000
_cell.length_c   1.000
_cell.angle_alpha   90.00
_cell.angle_beta   90.00
_cell.angle_gamma   90.00
#
_symmetry.space_group_name_H-M   'P 1'
#
loop_
_entity.id
_entity.type
_entity.pdbx_description
1 polymer ?
#
loop_
_entity_poly.entity_id
_entity_poly.type
_entity_poly.pdbx_seq_one_letter_code
_entity_poly.pdbx_strand_id
1 'polypeptide(L)'
;MVPVRDNQLETAVAKIQALNPYLEEVEYLITSKNWGYLQGFLGVFSEQEENFVDLIDGLYPTESPADKSSREAMQYEAQNVFLALDDLNTASRYKRAKAAEKSFVKLALAYDRFLKAGGLVQTYDPITSTEPFYSSIPDSALVYDTTKPPELKDNILILKGPDKGRTGRLIGVIKSRQEAIVRMDHNKEVKLLSLGDIAKQLDTPPPAPAKS
;
A
#
# COMPACT_ATOMS: atom_id res chain seq x y z
N MET A 1 -1.17 -16.26 -34.62
CA MET A 1 -2.46 -15.92 -33.99
C MET A 1 -2.15 -15.74 -32.51
N VAL A 2 -2.04 -14.51 -32.03
CA VAL A 2 -1.87 -14.24 -30.59
C VAL A 2 -3.21 -14.58 -29.95
N PRO A 3 -3.28 -15.42 -28.90
CA PRO A 3 -4.55 -15.81 -28.33
C PRO A 3 -5.25 -14.58 -27.74
N VAL A 4 -6.55 -14.45 -28.00
CA VAL A 4 -7.42 -13.33 -27.57
C VAL A 4 -7.36 -13.08 -26.05
N ARG A 5 -6.97 -14.09 -25.26
CA ARG A 5 -6.77 -13.99 -23.81
C ARG A 5 -5.63 -13.05 -23.42
N ASP A 6 -4.60 -12.91 -24.24
CA ASP A 6 -3.43 -12.09 -23.90
C ASP A 6 -3.77 -10.60 -23.91
N ASN A 7 -4.57 -10.13 -24.89
CA ASN A 7 -4.94 -8.73 -24.99
C ASN A 7 -5.95 -8.29 -23.88
N GLN A 8 -6.88 -9.18 -23.52
CA GLN A 8 -7.82 -8.93 -22.41
C GLN A 8 -7.08 -8.87 -21.07
N LEU A 9 -6.14 -9.81 -20.85
CA LEU A 9 -5.28 -9.82 -19.67
C LEU A 9 -4.40 -8.57 -19.58
N GLU A 10 -3.72 -8.18 -20.67
CA GLU A 10 -2.92 -6.95 -20.72
C GLU A 10 -3.76 -5.71 -20.43
N THR A 11 -4.97 -5.64 -20.98
CA THR A 11 -5.92 -4.54 -20.72
C THR A 11 -6.33 -4.50 -19.24
N ALA A 12 -6.63 -5.66 -18.64
CA ALA A 12 -6.99 -5.77 -17.24
C ALA A 12 -5.84 -5.34 -16.32
N VAL A 13 -4.61 -5.79 -16.60
CA VAL A 13 -3.39 -5.36 -15.89
C VAL A 13 -3.24 -3.85 -15.94
N ALA A 14 -3.30 -3.26 -17.14
CA ALA A 14 -3.11 -1.83 -17.33
C ALA A 14 -4.17 -1.00 -16.59
N LYS A 15 -5.44 -1.39 -16.68
CA LYS A 15 -6.54 -0.70 -15.98
C LYS A 15 -6.42 -0.78 -14.47
N ILE A 16 -6.07 -1.97 -13.95
CA ILE A 16 -5.89 -2.17 -12.52
C ILE A 16 -4.73 -1.31 -12.03
N GLN A 17 -3.54 -1.40 -12.64
CA GLN A 17 -2.39 -0.57 -12.26
C GLN A 17 -2.68 0.94 -12.33
N ALA A 18 -3.49 1.37 -13.31
CA ALA A 18 -3.90 2.76 -13.47
C ALA A 18 -4.76 3.30 -12.31
N LEU A 19 -5.23 2.45 -11.39
CA LEU A 19 -5.93 2.87 -10.17
C LEU A 19 -5.00 3.49 -9.13
N ASN A 20 -3.69 3.25 -9.20
CA ASN A 20 -2.76 3.70 -8.15
C ASN A 20 -2.78 5.24 -7.91
N PRO A 21 -2.75 6.10 -8.95
CA PRO A 21 -2.90 7.54 -8.77
C PRO A 21 -4.25 7.94 -8.15
N TYR A 22 -5.31 7.17 -8.39
CA TYR A 22 -6.63 7.44 -7.80
C TYR A 22 -6.63 7.15 -6.28
N LEU A 23 -5.83 6.19 -5.79
CA LEU A 23 -5.66 5.99 -4.33
C LEU A 23 -5.01 7.21 -3.67
N GLU A 24 -3.99 7.80 -4.32
CA GLU A 24 -3.31 8.97 -3.78
C GLU A 24 -4.25 10.18 -3.69
N GLU A 25 -5.08 10.39 -4.72
CA GLU A 25 -6.08 11.47 -4.71
C GLU A 25 -7.19 11.21 -3.69
N VAL A 26 -7.66 9.96 -3.55
CA VAL A 26 -8.61 9.57 -2.50
C VAL A 26 -8.05 9.86 -1.11
N GLU A 27 -6.78 9.53 -0.84
CA GLU A 27 -6.12 9.88 0.42
C GLU A 27 -6.11 11.39 0.65
N TYR A 28 -5.69 12.15 -0.36
CA TYR A 28 -5.64 13.60 -0.28
C TYR A 28 -7.02 14.19 0.03
N LEU A 29 -8.07 13.74 -0.65
CA LEU A 29 -9.45 14.20 -0.44
C LEU A 29 -9.98 13.86 0.95
N ILE A 30 -9.73 12.64 1.45
CA ILE A 30 -10.13 12.25 2.82
C ILE A 30 -9.41 13.13 3.84
N THR A 31 -8.10 13.31 3.67
CA THR A 31 -7.24 14.00 4.62
C THR A 31 -7.44 15.52 4.64
N SER A 32 -7.81 16.10 3.51
CA SER A 32 -8.24 17.50 3.36
C SER A 32 -9.72 17.71 3.70
N LYS A 33 -10.46 16.63 4.00
CA LYS A 33 -11.92 16.62 4.23
C LYS A 33 -12.71 17.19 3.04
N ASN A 34 -12.18 17.01 1.83
CA ASN A 34 -12.82 17.41 0.60
C ASN A 34 -13.70 16.28 0.05
N TRP A 35 -14.93 16.20 0.57
CA TRP A 35 -15.87 15.13 0.24
C TRP A 35 -16.52 15.25 -1.15
N GLY A 36 -16.51 16.44 -1.75
CA GLY A 36 -17.28 16.74 -2.97
C GLY A 36 -16.81 15.96 -4.19
N TYR A 37 -15.49 15.74 -4.30
CA TYR A 37 -14.88 15.04 -5.44
C TYR A 37 -14.67 13.55 -5.17
N LEU A 38 -14.69 13.13 -3.90
CA LEU A 38 -14.32 11.78 -3.48
C LEU A 38 -15.14 10.70 -4.18
N GLN A 39 -16.45 10.91 -4.36
CA GLN A 39 -17.34 9.96 -5.01
C GLN A 39 -16.95 9.67 -6.47
N GLY A 40 -16.42 10.66 -7.20
CA GLY A 40 -15.97 10.46 -8.58
C GLY A 40 -14.78 9.50 -8.65
N PHE A 41 -13.79 9.69 -7.77
CA PHE A 41 -12.63 8.80 -7.69
C PHE A 41 -13.01 7.39 -7.23
N LEU A 42 -13.92 7.26 -6.27
CA LEU A 42 -14.41 5.94 -5.83
C LEU A 42 -15.19 5.22 -6.94
N GLY A 43 -15.95 5.96 -7.76
CA GLY A 43 -16.66 5.39 -8.91
C GLY A 43 -15.73 4.72 -9.92
N VAL A 44 -14.56 5.31 -10.18
CA VAL A 44 -13.55 4.71 -11.07
C VAL A 44 -13.10 3.33 -10.56
N PHE A 45 -12.90 3.17 -9.25
CA PHE A 45 -12.59 1.86 -8.65
C PHE A 45 -13.74 0.87 -8.82
N SER A 46 -14.98 1.28 -8.52
CA SER A 46 -16.15 0.41 -8.58
C SER A 46 -16.37 -0.17 -9.98
N GLU A 47 -16.04 0.58 -11.03
CA GLU A 47 -16.17 0.13 -12.41
C GLU A 47 -15.12 -0.91 -12.83
N GLN A 48 -14.12 -1.23 -11.99
CA GLN A 48 -13.06 -2.17 -12.35
C GLN A 48 -13.32 -3.62 -11.93
N GLU A 49 -14.46 -3.95 -11.30
CA GLU A 49 -14.73 -5.30 -10.78
C GLU A 49 -14.52 -6.41 -11.83
N GLU A 50 -15.02 -6.21 -13.06
CA GLU A 50 -14.80 -7.16 -14.17
C GLU A 50 -13.32 -7.31 -14.52
N ASN A 51 -12.54 -6.23 -14.50
CA ASN A 51 -11.10 -6.31 -14.80
C ASN A 51 -10.34 -7.10 -13.72
N PHE A 52 -10.77 -7.04 -12.45
CA PHE A 52 -10.18 -7.88 -11.39
C PHE A 52 -10.45 -9.36 -11.67
N VAL A 53 -11.67 -9.71 -12.07
CA VAL A 53 -12.05 -11.09 -12.43
C VAL A 53 -11.25 -11.57 -13.64
N ASP A 54 -11.24 -10.79 -14.72
CA ASP A 54 -10.52 -11.10 -15.96
C ASP A 54 -9.02 -11.33 -15.72
N LEU A 55 -8.42 -10.51 -14.87
CA LEU A 55 -7.02 -10.65 -14.49
C LEU A 55 -6.77 -11.96 -13.74
N ILE A 56 -7.60 -12.26 -12.73
CA ILE A 56 -7.45 -13.47 -11.91
C ILE A 56 -7.55 -14.72 -12.80
N ASP A 57 -8.59 -14.78 -13.64
CA ASP A 57 -8.85 -15.93 -14.51
C ASP A 57 -7.78 -16.07 -15.61
N GLY A 58 -7.25 -14.93 -16.09
CA GLY A 58 -6.17 -14.91 -17.07
C GLY A 58 -4.81 -15.33 -16.51
N LEU A 59 -4.46 -14.93 -15.28
CA LEU A 59 -3.20 -15.31 -14.64
C LEU A 59 -3.16 -16.78 -14.21
N TYR A 60 -4.29 -17.32 -13.75
CA TYR A 60 -4.39 -18.68 -13.23
C TYR A 60 -5.48 -19.46 -13.96
N PRO A 61 -5.29 -19.82 -15.24
CA PRO A 61 -6.35 -20.38 -16.08
C PRO A 61 -6.58 -21.88 -15.87
N THR A 62 -5.73 -22.57 -15.10
CA THR A 62 -5.79 -24.04 -14.98
C THR A 62 -6.41 -24.49 -13.66
N GLU A 63 -6.75 -25.77 -13.58
CA GLU A 63 -7.28 -26.39 -12.36
C GLU A 63 -6.17 -27.03 -11.51
N SER A 64 -4.90 -26.66 -11.75
CA SER A 64 -3.78 -27.13 -10.95
C SER A 64 -3.95 -26.68 -9.49
N PRO A 65 -3.48 -27.45 -8.49
CA PRO A 65 -3.54 -27.03 -7.09
C PRO A 65 -2.86 -25.68 -6.83
N ALA A 66 -1.79 -25.37 -7.56
CA ALA A 66 -1.07 -24.10 -7.45
C ALA A 66 -1.93 -22.94 -7.98
N ASP A 67 -2.50 -23.07 -9.19
CA ASP A 67 -3.38 -22.06 -9.79
C ASP A 67 -4.60 -21.81 -8.90
N LYS A 68 -5.20 -22.86 -8.35
CA LYS A 68 -6.34 -22.73 -7.43
C LYS A 68 -5.99 -21.93 -6.18
N SER A 69 -4.89 -22.27 -5.52
CA SER A 69 -4.46 -21.56 -4.32
C SER A 69 -4.17 -20.08 -4.61
N SER A 70 -3.52 -19.77 -5.74
CA SER A 70 -3.22 -18.39 -6.13
C SER A 70 -4.48 -17.62 -6.54
N ARG A 71 -5.41 -18.27 -7.24
CA ARG A 71 -6.72 -17.72 -7.61
C ARG A 71 -7.53 -17.37 -6.37
N GLU A 72 -7.63 -18.28 -5.41
CA GLU A 72 -8.32 -18.06 -4.12
C GLU A 72 -7.71 -16.88 -3.34
N ALA A 73 -6.38 -16.80 -3.28
CA ALA A 73 -5.68 -15.70 -2.61
C ALA A 73 -5.96 -14.34 -3.28
N MET A 74 -5.90 -14.27 -4.62
CA MET A 74 -6.22 -13.03 -5.34
C MET A 74 -7.70 -12.67 -5.23
N GLN A 75 -8.61 -13.64 -5.32
CA GLN A 75 -10.05 -13.42 -5.13
C GLN A 75 -10.35 -12.87 -3.75
N TYR A 76 -9.70 -13.39 -2.72
CA TYR A 76 -9.83 -12.89 -1.35
C TYR A 76 -9.43 -11.42 -1.24
N GLU A 77 -8.28 -11.02 -1.81
CA GLU A 77 -7.84 -9.62 -1.76
C GLU A 77 -8.69 -8.71 -2.66
N ALA A 78 -9.17 -9.20 -3.81
CA ALA A 78 -10.13 -8.47 -4.64
C ALA A 78 -11.44 -8.19 -3.88
N GLN A 79 -11.99 -9.18 -3.17
CA GLN A 79 -13.16 -8.99 -2.32
C GLN A 79 -12.89 -7.95 -1.22
N ASN A 80 -11.72 -8.00 -0.57
CA ASN A 80 -11.33 -7.00 0.43
C ASN A 80 -11.24 -5.58 -0.15
N VAL A 81 -10.77 -5.43 -1.40
CA VAL A 81 -10.77 -4.14 -2.12
C VAL A 81 -12.19 -3.59 -2.21
N PHE A 82 -13.14 -4.35 -2.74
CA PHE A 82 -14.51 -3.86 -2.95
C PHE A 82 -15.29 -3.67 -1.65
N LEU A 83 -15.10 -4.54 -0.64
CA LEU A 83 -15.68 -4.33 0.68
C LEU A 83 -15.15 -3.05 1.35
N ALA A 84 -13.84 -2.80 1.25
CA ALA A 84 -13.25 -1.57 1.80
C ALA A 84 -13.69 -0.33 1.01
N LEU A 85 -13.91 -0.46 -0.29
CA LEU A 85 -14.43 0.59 -1.16
C LEU A 85 -15.87 0.97 -0.77
N ASP A 86 -16.74 -0.01 -0.51
CA ASP A 86 -18.11 0.21 -0.04
C ASP A 86 -18.16 0.85 1.35
N ASP A 87 -17.32 0.37 2.28
CA ASP A 87 -17.14 0.97 3.60
C ASP A 87 -16.71 2.46 3.46
N LEU A 88 -15.78 2.74 2.55
CA LEU A 88 -15.28 4.10 2.29
C LEU A 88 -16.32 4.99 1.61
N ASN A 89 -17.07 4.45 0.66
CA ASN A 89 -18.16 5.13 0.00
C ASN A 89 -19.24 5.54 1.02
N THR A 90 -19.62 4.62 1.89
CA THR A 90 -20.55 4.88 2.99
C THR A 90 -19.99 5.95 3.95
N ALA A 91 -18.75 5.80 4.40
CA ALA A 91 -18.13 6.75 5.31
C ALA A 91 -18.03 8.16 4.73
N SER A 92 -17.70 8.28 3.44
CA SER A 92 -17.58 9.56 2.74
C SER A 92 -18.91 10.26 2.51
N ARG A 93 -19.97 9.53 2.15
CA ARG A 93 -21.34 10.07 2.05
C ARG A 93 -21.81 10.70 3.35
N TYR A 94 -21.49 10.06 4.48
CA TYR A 94 -21.79 10.58 5.82
C TYR A 94 -20.68 11.47 6.40
N LYS A 95 -19.65 11.82 5.63
CA LYS A 95 -18.52 12.69 6.02
C LYS A 95 -17.83 12.24 7.32
N ARG A 96 -17.77 10.93 7.55
CA ARG A 96 -17.18 10.32 8.75
C ARG A 96 -15.67 10.17 8.58
N ALA A 97 -14.91 11.23 8.84
CA ALA A 97 -13.45 11.28 8.62
C ALA A 97 -12.69 10.05 9.13
N LYS A 98 -12.83 9.70 10.41
CA LYS A 98 -12.13 8.53 10.99
C LYS A 98 -12.52 7.20 10.35
N ALA A 99 -13.79 7.06 9.96
CA ALA A 99 -14.25 5.85 9.28
C ALA A 99 -13.69 5.80 7.86
N ALA A 100 -13.68 6.92 7.14
CA ALA A 100 -13.10 7.02 5.81
C ALA A 100 -11.60 6.74 5.81
N GLU A 101 -10.83 7.30 6.75
CA GLU A 101 -9.41 7.00 6.92
C GLU A 101 -9.19 5.49 7.15
N LYS A 102 -9.96 4.87 8.06
CA LYS A 102 -9.86 3.43 8.33
C LYS A 102 -10.18 2.60 7.08
N SER A 103 -11.24 2.93 6.35
CA SER A 103 -11.65 2.19 5.16
C SER A 103 -10.67 2.37 4.01
N PHE A 104 -10.13 3.58 3.83
CA PHE A 104 -9.07 3.85 2.87
C PHE A 104 -7.81 3.02 3.14
N VAL A 105 -7.40 2.93 4.40
CA VAL A 105 -6.23 2.12 4.79
C VAL A 105 -6.44 0.64 4.46
N LYS A 106 -7.63 0.10 4.71
CA LYS A 106 -7.98 -1.27 4.29
C LYS A 106 -7.93 -1.43 2.76
N LEU A 107 -8.50 -0.48 2.03
CA LEU A 107 -8.54 -0.47 0.57
C LEU A 107 -7.12 -0.46 -0.01
N ALA A 108 -6.27 0.46 0.45
CA ALA A 108 -4.89 0.58 -0.02
C ALA A 108 -4.07 -0.70 0.27
N LEU A 109 -4.25 -1.31 1.45
CA LEU A 109 -3.56 -2.54 1.81
C LEU A 109 -4.05 -3.74 0.99
N ALA A 110 -5.36 -3.90 0.82
CA ALA A 110 -5.93 -4.99 0.03
C ALA A 110 -5.51 -4.87 -1.45
N TYR A 111 -5.53 -3.65 -1.99
CA TYR A 111 -5.11 -3.38 -3.35
C TYR A 111 -3.62 -3.69 -3.56
N ASP A 112 -2.74 -3.26 -2.65
CA ASP A 112 -1.30 -3.59 -2.72
C ASP A 112 -1.04 -5.10 -2.67
N ARG A 113 -1.75 -5.83 -1.78
CA ARG A 113 -1.66 -7.29 -1.68
C ARG A 113 -2.18 -7.99 -2.93
N PHE A 114 -3.25 -7.49 -3.52
CA PHE A 114 -3.77 -7.99 -4.78
C PHE A 114 -2.73 -7.84 -5.91
N LEU A 115 -2.11 -6.66 -6.03
CA LEU A 115 -1.04 -6.44 -7.01
C LEU A 115 0.16 -7.37 -6.80
N LYS A 116 0.55 -7.62 -5.54
CA LYS A 116 1.63 -8.56 -5.18
C LYS A 116 1.29 -10.00 -5.55
N ALA A 117 0.09 -10.45 -5.20
CA ALA A 117 -0.37 -11.81 -5.49
C ALA A 117 -0.45 -12.09 -7.00
N GLY A 118 -0.71 -11.06 -7.81
CA GLY A 118 -0.66 -11.16 -9.27
C GLY A 118 0.71 -10.90 -9.89
N GLY A 119 1.75 -10.58 -9.10
CA GLY A 119 3.08 -10.24 -9.62
C GLY A 119 3.08 -8.98 -10.51
N LEU A 120 2.13 -8.06 -10.31
CA LEU A 120 1.84 -6.98 -11.25
C LEU A 120 2.76 -5.78 -11.12
N VAL A 121 3.57 -5.68 -10.07
CA VAL A 121 4.44 -4.52 -9.84
C VAL A 121 5.88 -4.98 -9.88
N GLN A 122 6.54 -4.73 -11.01
CA GLN A 122 7.94 -5.13 -11.25
C GLN A 122 8.94 -4.46 -10.28
N THR A 123 8.57 -3.33 -9.69
CA THR A 123 9.39 -2.58 -8.73
C THR A 123 9.24 -3.09 -7.30
N TYR A 124 8.38 -4.07 -7.05
CA TYR A 124 8.37 -4.78 -5.77
C TYR A 124 9.62 -5.65 -5.72
N ASP A 125 10.57 -5.18 -4.92
CA ASP A 125 11.87 -5.81 -4.69
C ASP A 125 11.61 -7.28 -4.28
N PRO A 126 12.07 -8.28 -5.06
CA PRO A 126 11.82 -9.70 -4.82
C PRO A 126 12.56 -10.25 -3.58
N ILE A 127 12.98 -9.36 -2.68
CA ILE A 127 13.84 -9.50 -1.51
C ILE A 127 15.31 -9.26 -1.84
N THR A 128 15.74 -8.03 -1.58
CA THR A 128 17.07 -7.73 -1.06
C THR A 128 16.89 -6.98 0.25
N SER A 129 16.91 -7.72 1.37
CA SER A 129 16.91 -7.09 2.71
C SER A 129 18.01 -6.03 2.74
N THR A 130 17.65 -4.80 3.13
CA THR A 130 18.65 -3.74 3.33
C THR A 130 19.36 -3.88 4.67
N GLU A 131 18.83 -4.68 5.58
CA GLU A 131 19.36 -4.91 6.93
C GLU A 131 20.85 -5.25 6.97
N PRO A 132 21.42 -6.10 6.09
CA PRO A 132 22.86 -6.38 6.06
C PRO A 132 23.71 -5.13 5.80
N PHE A 133 23.26 -4.18 4.98
CA PHE A 133 23.97 -2.93 4.71
C PHE A 133 23.95 -1.98 5.91
N TYR A 134 22.98 -2.13 6.82
CA TYR A 134 22.84 -1.36 8.05
C TYR A 134 23.31 -2.12 9.30
N SER A 135 23.84 -3.34 9.13
CA SER A 135 24.30 -4.18 10.25
C SER A 135 25.54 -3.61 10.97
N SER A 136 26.39 -2.88 10.23
CA SER A 136 27.56 -2.18 10.76
C SER A 136 27.30 -0.72 11.14
N ILE A 137 26.09 -0.21 10.88
CA ILE A 137 25.71 1.16 11.19
C ILE A 137 25.04 1.13 12.58
N PRO A 138 25.65 1.72 13.62
CA PRO A 138 25.03 1.77 14.92
C PRO A 138 23.72 2.57 14.84
N ASP A 139 22.69 2.16 15.58
CA ASP A 139 21.38 2.84 15.57
C ASP A 139 21.49 4.33 15.94
N SER A 140 22.57 4.73 16.64
CA SER A 140 22.91 6.14 16.92
C SER A 140 23.23 6.99 15.69
N ALA A 141 23.55 6.37 14.55
CA ALA A 141 23.77 7.06 13.29
C ALA A 141 22.45 7.28 12.51
N LEU A 142 21.36 6.61 12.90
CA LEU A 142 20.04 6.86 12.36
C LEU A 142 19.44 8.07 13.09
N VAL A 143 19.10 9.12 12.34
CA VAL A 143 18.60 10.37 12.90
C VAL A 143 17.08 10.43 12.77
N TYR A 144 16.41 10.31 13.90
CA TYR A 144 14.95 10.27 14.00
C TYR A 144 14.47 10.86 15.33
N ASP A 145 13.18 11.22 15.40
CA ASP A 145 12.55 11.73 16.62
C ASP A 145 12.38 10.60 17.63
N THR A 146 13.13 10.67 18.73
CA THR A 146 13.08 9.72 19.84
C THR A 146 12.06 10.10 20.91
N THR A 147 11.47 11.28 20.79
CA THR A 147 10.59 11.87 21.81
C THR A 147 9.12 11.63 21.55
N LYS A 148 8.74 11.47 20.26
CA LYS A 148 7.36 11.28 19.84
C LYS A 148 7.20 10.03 18.98
N PRO A 149 6.19 9.19 19.26
CA PRO A 149 5.84 8.13 18.33
C PRO A 149 5.34 8.72 17.00
N PRO A 150 5.52 8.02 15.87
CA PRO A 150 4.97 8.43 14.60
C PRO A 150 3.46 8.64 14.64
N GLU A 151 3.00 9.75 14.06
CA GLU A 151 1.58 10.03 13.86
C GLU A 151 1.18 9.88 12.40
N LEU A 152 -0.13 9.79 12.17
CA LEU A 152 -0.68 9.70 10.82
C LEU A 152 -0.13 10.84 9.95
N LYS A 153 0.35 10.50 8.76
CA LYS A 153 1.00 11.35 7.74
C LYS A 153 2.46 11.72 8.00
N ASP A 154 3.03 11.36 9.15
CA ASP A 154 4.46 11.58 9.39
C ASP A 154 5.29 10.78 8.39
N ASN A 155 6.42 11.37 7.99
CA ASN A 155 7.49 10.63 7.36
C ASN A 155 8.16 9.77 8.43
N ILE A 156 8.44 8.52 8.11
CA ILE A 156 8.99 7.54 9.03
C ILE A 156 10.27 6.94 8.48
N LEU A 157 11.14 6.54 9.40
CA LEU A 157 12.31 5.71 9.17
C LEU A 157 12.06 4.32 9.74
N ILE A 158 12.37 3.28 8.97
CA ILE A 158 12.28 1.89 9.43
C ILE A 158 13.56 1.54 10.19
N LEU A 159 13.40 1.12 11.44
CA LEU A 159 14.50 0.82 12.35
C LEU A 159 14.95 -0.65 12.31
N LYS A 160 14.06 -1.57 11.92
CA LYS A 160 14.31 -3.03 11.96
C LYS A 160 13.69 -3.77 10.78
N GLY A 161 14.21 -4.99 10.55
CA GLY A 161 13.71 -5.90 9.53
C GLY A 161 14.24 -5.61 8.13
N PRO A 162 13.66 -6.24 7.09
CA PRO A 162 14.24 -6.27 5.75
C PRO A 162 14.29 -4.90 5.07
N ASP A 163 13.54 -3.92 5.55
CA ASP A 163 13.52 -2.56 5.01
C ASP A 163 14.24 -1.54 5.93
N LYS A 164 15.09 -2.00 6.88
CA LYS A 164 15.85 -1.11 7.77
C LYS A 164 16.56 -0.02 6.98
N GLY A 165 16.44 1.22 7.45
CA GLY A 165 17.03 2.41 6.85
C GLY A 165 16.23 3.02 5.68
N ARG A 166 15.18 2.35 5.20
CA ARG A 166 14.27 2.92 4.20
C ARG A 166 13.25 3.85 4.86
N THR A 167 12.71 4.77 4.06
CA THR A 167 11.71 5.74 4.47
C THR A 167 10.35 5.47 3.83
N GLY A 168 9.33 6.02 4.47
CA GLY A 168 7.98 6.03 3.94
C GLY A 168 7.10 7.01 4.70
N ARG A 169 5.81 6.94 4.43
CA ARG A 169 4.79 7.75 5.09
C ARG A 169 3.82 6.87 5.85
N LEU A 170 3.54 7.23 7.10
CA LEU A 170 2.54 6.54 7.90
C LEU A 170 1.13 6.90 7.41
N ILE A 171 0.43 5.95 6.78
CA ILE A 171 -0.93 6.17 6.24
C ILE A 171 -2.03 5.55 7.10
N GLY A 172 -1.69 4.72 8.09
CA GLY A 172 -2.67 4.15 9.01
C GLY A 172 -2.04 3.52 10.25
N VAL A 173 -2.83 3.38 11.32
CA VAL A 173 -2.42 2.72 12.58
C VAL A 173 -3.51 1.79 13.08
N ILE A 174 -3.17 0.52 13.31
CA ILE A 174 -4.04 -0.48 13.93
C ILE A 174 -3.64 -0.62 15.40
N LYS A 175 -4.20 0.27 16.24
CA LYS A 175 -3.84 0.38 17.68
C LYS A 175 -4.00 -0.93 18.45
N SER A 176 -5.01 -1.74 18.14
CA SER A 176 -5.27 -3.02 18.81
C SER A 176 -4.17 -4.07 18.58
N ARG A 177 -3.39 -3.94 17.50
CA ARG A 177 -2.32 -4.87 17.13
C ARG A 177 -0.93 -4.26 17.24
N GLN A 178 -0.83 -2.98 17.61
CA GLN A 178 0.41 -2.22 17.59
C GLN A 178 1.09 -2.23 16.20
N GLU A 179 0.27 -2.19 15.14
CA GLU A 179 0.73 -2.22 13.76
C GLU A 179 0.54 -0.85 13.09
N ALA A 180 1.48 -0.51 12.22
CA ALA A 180 1.50 0.64 11.35
C ALA A 180 1.32 0.21 9.91
N ILE A 181 0.60 1.01 9.13
CA ILE A 181 0.48 0.85 7.68
C ILE A 181 1.24 1.99 7.03
N VAL A 182 2.30 1.63 6.31
CA VAL A 182 3.29 2.56 5.77
C VAL A 182 3.29 2.46 4.26
N ARG A 183 3.23 3.60 3.57
CA ARG A 183 3.51 3.66 2.13
C ARG A 183 4.99 4.01 1.93
N MET A 184 5.73 3.15 1.24
CA MET A 184 7.15 3.32 1.00
C MET A 184 7.45 4.41 -0.02
N ASP A 185 8.50 5.21 0.18
CA ASP A 185 8.81 6.33 -0.72
C ASP A 185 9.31 5.88 -2.09
N HIS A 186 10.10 4.81 -2.12
CA HIS A 186 10.85 4.36 -3.30
C HIS A 186 10.00 3.64 -4.36
N ASN A 187 9.03 2.81 -3.93
CA ASN A 187 8.22 1.98 -4.83
C ASN A 187 6.71 2.09 -4.59
N LYS A 188 6.28 2.99 -3.70
CA LYS A 188 4.86 3.20 -3.31
C LYS A 188 4.16 1.97 -2.73
N GLU A 189 4.92 0.93 -2.40
CA GLU A 189 4.41 -0.28 -1.77
C GLU A 189 3.76 0.06 -0.41
N VAL A 190 2.66 -0.60 -0.09
CA VAL A 190 2.00 -0.47 1.21
C VAL A 190 2.36 -1.66 2.09
N LYS A 191 3.02 -1.39 3.22
CA LYS A 191 3.50 -2.40 4.18
C LYS A 191 2.79 -2.30 5.52
N LEU A 192 2.60 -3.46 6.14
CA LEU A 192 2.20 -3.57 7.55
C LEU A 192 3.47 -3.82 8.36
N LEU A 193 3.79 -2.92 9.29
CA LEU A 193 4.98 -2.96 10.14
C LEU A 193 4.58 -2.87 11.62
N SER A 194 5.44 -3.30 12.54
CA SER A 194 5.22 -3.01 13.96
C SER A 194 5.46 -1.52 14.23
N LEU A 195 4.65 -0.90 15.09
CA LEU A 195 4.89 0.47 15.55
C LEU A 195 6.25 0.63 16.25
N GLY A 196 6.74 -0.43 16.90
CA GLY A 196 8.05 -0.43 17.56
C GLY A 196 9.25 -0.52 16.60
N ASP A 197 8.99 -0.84 15.33
CA ASP A 197 10.02 -1.01 14.30
C ASP A 197 10.18 0.24 13.42
N ILE A 198 9.42 1.30 13.71
CA ILE A 198 9.43 2.54 12.95
C ILE A 198 9.59 3.74 13.87
N ALA A 199 10.14 4.82 13.35
CA ALA A 199 10.32 6.08 14.06
C ALA A 199 10.00 7.27 13.15
N LYS A 200 9.62 8.40 13.75
CA LYS A 200 9.33 9.61 12.99
C LYS A 200 10.64 10.20 12.48
N GLN A 201 10.71 10.49 11.19
CA GLN A 201 11.87 11.16 10.62
C GLN A 201 11.92 12.62 11.09
N LEU A 202 13.12 13.13 11.38
CA LEU A 202 13.30 14.54 11.67
C LEU A 202 13.22 15.36 10.36
N ASP A 203 12.50 16.48 10.39
CA ASP A 203 12.33 17.37 9.23
C ASP A 203 13.65 17.99 8.73
N THR A 204 14.70 17.93 9.55
CA THR A 204 16.04 18.45 9.24
C THR A 204 17.05 17.30 9.15
N PRO A 205 17.76 17.12 8.03
CA PRO A 205 18.89 16.20 8.01
C PRO A 205 19.95 16.67 9.01
N PRO A 206 20.67 15.75 9.69
CA PRO A 206 21.76 16.13 10.58
C PRO A 206 22.81 16.94 9.81
N PRO A 207 23.50 17.89 10.47
CA PRO A 207 24.65 18.55 9.86
C PRO A 207 25.64 17.48 9.40
N ALA A 208 26.16 17.62 8.17
CA ALA A 208 27.10 16.67 7.59
C ALA A 208 28.25 16.39 8.58
N PRO A 209 28.71 15.12 8.68
CA PRO A 209 29.84 14.80 9.55
C PRO A 209 31.02 15.69 9.18
N ALA A 210 31.55 16.40 10.18
CA ALA A 210 32.78 17.16 10.02
C ALA A 210 33.85 16.22 9.46
N LYS A 211 34.44 16.57 8.31
CA LYS A 211 35.56 15.84 7.74
C LYS A 211 36.68 15.82 8.79
N SER A 212 36.90 14.66 9.41
CA SER A 212 38.05 14.36 10.27
C SER A 212 39.28 14.11 9.42
#